data_AF-A0A9P5WTT3-F1
#
_entry.id   AF-A0A9P5WTT3-F1
#
_cell.length_a   1.000
_cell.length_b   1.000
_cell.length_c   1.000
_cell.angle_alpha   90.00
_cell.angle_beta   90.00
_cell.angle_gamma   90.00
#
_symmetry.space_group_name_H-M   'P 1'
#
loop_
_entity.id
_entity.type
_entity.pdbx_description
1 polymer ?
#
loop_
_entity_poly.entity_id
_entity_poly.type
_entity_poly.pdbx_seq_one_letter_code
_entity_poly.pdbx_strand_id
1 'polypeptide(L)'
;MAEQSLYPVPSFACTVHQHYDAGTNTRTLLNAGTQSELGWFITFIATCTIGAEPHMIWVDIFYNLFLLLGVTLAVSTQSVQNYRLVILTFIGGSLSLLFGCISTAINAYGSQKYSAAGAGLIFQSFVLIFWVVYFGAEEDSLAKRSINGFTIPRTPLGAGSNSSANHDVVTPQQQPLNAVTVAPAKEYAYKARALYTYDANPEDNNELSFVKGDVLDIVDNQGKWWQARKQDGTVGIAPSNYLQLL
;
A
#
# COMPACT_ATOMS: atom_id res chain seq x y z
N MET A 1 -5.97 36.60 -41.15
CA MET A 1 -5.42 37.44 -40.06
C MET A 1 -6.56 37.65 -39.07
N ALA A 2 -6.55 37.23 -37.81
CA ALA A 2 -5.54 36.60 -36.96
C ALA A 2 -6.26 35.70 -35.93
N GLU A 3 -5.58 34.64 -35.49
CA GLU A 3 -6.00 33.67 -34.47
C GLU A 3 -6.26 34.32 -33.10
N GLN A 4 -7.34 33.87 -32.44
CA GLN A 4 -7.58 34.10 -31.02
C GLN A 4 -6.81 33.05 -30.20
N SER A 5 -5.99 33.51 -29.25
CA SER A 5 -5.28 32.66 -28.30
C SER A 5 -6.27 31.96 -27.36
N LEU A 6 -6.25 30.62 -27.32
CA LEU A 6 -6.92 29.84 -26.31
C LEU A 6 -5.86 29.01 -25.55
N TYR A 7 -5.40 29.53 -24.42
CA TYR A 7 -4.59 28.75 -23.48
C TYR A 7 -5.50 27.71 -22.79
N PRO A 8 -5.12 26.42 -22.73
CA PRO A 8 -5.87 25.44 -21.96
C PRO A 8 -5.65 25.66 -20.47
N VAL A 9 -6.76 25.74 -19.74
CA VAL A 9 -6.82 25.86 -18.28
C VAL A 9 -6.26 24.57 -17.65
N PRO A 10 -5.33 24.62 -16.68
CA PRO A 10 -4.83 23.41 -16.05
C PRO A 10 -5.96 22.73 -15.26
N SER A 11 -6.18 21.45 -15.55
CA SER A 11 -7.21 20.63 -14.92
C SER A 11 -6.80 20.29 -13.48
N PHE A 12 -7.23 21.11 -12.52
CA PHE A 12 -7.00 20.95 -11.09
C PHE A 12 -7.63 19.66 -10.48
N ALA A 13 -8.36 18.87 -11.26
CA ALA A 13 -9.11 17.71 -10.78
C ALA A 13 -8.24 16.46 -10.50
N CYS A 14 -7.12 16.28 -11.21
CA CYS A 14 -6.30 15.06 -11.07
C CYS A 14 -5.42 15.09 -9.80
N THR A 15 -4.94 16.27 -9.41
CA THR A 15 -4.10 16.44 -8.21
C THR A 15 -4.88 16.24 -6.91
N VAL A 16 -6.18 16.50 -6.90
CA VAL A 16 -7.01 16.37 -5.69
C VAL A 16 -7.22 14.90 -5.31
N HIS A 17 -7.36 13.98 -6.26
CA HIS A 17 -7.63 12.57 -5.96
C HIS A 17 -6.40 11.84 -5.40
N GLN A 18 -5.21 12.04 -5.98
CA GLN A 18 -3.96 11.45 -5.44
C GLN A 18 -3.60 11.98 -4.04
N HIS A 19 -3.83 13.27 -3.77
CA HIS A 19 -3.62 13.84 -2.43
C HIS A 19 -4.68 13.36 -1.42
N TYR A 20 -5.92 13.13 -1.87
CA TYR A 20 -7.01 12.65 -1.02
C TYR A 20 -6.79 11.19 -0.59
N ASP A 21 -6.29 10.33 -1.49
CA ASP A 21 -6.06 8.91 -1.21
C ASP A 21 -4.81 8.69 -0.33
N ALA A 22 -3.74 9.46 -0.53
CA ALA A 22 -2.57 9.44 0.35
C ALA A 22 -2.91 9.94 1.77
N GLY A 23 -3.66 11.05 1.86
CA GLY A 23 -4.10 11.62 3.14
C GLY A 23 -5.07 10.73 3.91
N THR A 24 -5.96 10.02 3.22
CA THR A 24 -6.91 9.08 3.83
C THR A 24 -6.18 7.87 4.41
N ASN A 25 -5.24 7.28 3.67
CA ASN A 25 -4.42 6.18 4.17
C ASN A 25 -3.58 6.59 5.38
N THR A 26 -2.90 7.74 5.35
CA THR A 26 -2.13 8.23 6.50
C THR A 26 -3.01 8.48 7.73
N ARG A 27 -4.26 8.95 7.55
CA ARG A 27 -5.22 9.15 8.65
C ARG A 27 -5.74 7.83 9.22
N THR A 28 -5.98 6.82 8.38
CA THR A 28 -6.35 5.47 8.84
C THR A 28 -5.22 4.82 9.64
N LEU A 29 -3.97 5.04 9.24
CA LEU A 29 -2.79 4.56 9.98
C LEU A 29 -2.56 5.30 11.28
N LEU A 30 -2.80 6.61 11.30
CA LEU A 30 -2.77 7.40 12.52
C LEU A 30 -3.81 6.89 13.53
N ASN A 31 -5.02 6.56 13.04
CA ASN A 31 -6.10 6.00 13.84
C ASN A 31 -5.79 4.56 14.32
N ALA A 32 -5.10 3.75 13.50
CA ALA A 32 -4.62 2.43 13.90
C ALA A 32 -3.47 2.51 14.93
N GLY A 33 -2.58 3.50 14.81
CA GLY A 33 -1.58 3.88 15.80
C GLY A 33 -2.17 4.25 17.15
N THR A 34 -3.31 4.93 17.16
CA THR A 34 -3.99 5.30 18.40
C THR A 34 -4.61 4.09 19.12
N GLN A 35 -4.96 3.01 18.41
CA GLN A 35 -5.47 1.78 19.05
C GLN A 35 -4.36 0.97 19.75
N SER A 36 -3.11 1.11 19.31
CA SER A 36 -1.95 0.45 19.94
C SER A 36 -1.49 1.07 21.26
N GLU A 37 -1.92 2.30 21.57
CA GLU A 37 -1.60 2.97 22.83
C GLU A 37 -2.32 2.34 24.02
N LEU A 38 -3.53 1.80 23.81
CA LEU A 38 -4.36 1.23 24.87
C LEU A 38 -3.70 0.02 25.54
N GLY A 39 -3.10 -0.89 24.77
CA GLY A 39 -2.40 -2.06 25.30
C GLY A 39 -1.18 -1.70 26.14
N TRP A 40 -0.43 -0.69 25.68
CA TRP A 40 0.71 -0.15 26.40
C TRP A 40 0.28 0.49 27.73
N PHE A 41 -0.78 1.31 27.74
CA PHE A 41 -1.29 1.94 28.96
C PHE A 41 -1.79 0.91 29.98
N ILE A 42 -2.50 -0.13 29.54
CA ILE A 42 -2.98 -1.20 30.43
C ILE A 42 -1.79 -1.89 31.10
N THR A 43 -0.75 -2.22 30.33
CA THR A 43 0.45 -2.89 30.84
C THR A 43 1.24 -1.99 31.79
N PHE A 44 1.36 -0.70 31.47
CA PHE A 44 2.02 0.29 32.32
C PHE A 44 1.31 0.46 33.68
N ILE A 45 -0.01 0.70 33.66
CA ILE A 45 -0.80 0.90 34.89
C ILE A 45 -0.80 -0.38 35.73
N ALA A 46 -0.96 -1.55 35.11
CA ALA A 46 -0.93 -2.82 35.82
C ALA A 46 0.45 -3.09 36.45
N THR A 47 1.55 -2.73 35.79
CA THR A 47 2.89 -2.90 36.34
C THR A 47 3.16 -1.93 37.49
N CYS A 48 2.64 -0.70 37.40
CA CYS A 48 2.69 0.28 38.50
C CYS A 48 1.99 -0.22 39.78
N THR A 49 0.89 -0.99 39.68
CA THR A 49 0.19 -1.52 40.85
C THR A 49 0.86 -2.75 41.47
N ILE A 50 1.68 -3.46 40.69
CA ILE A 50 2.45 -4.63 41.12
C ILE A 50 3.73 -4.21 41.87
N GLY A 51 4.38 -3.11 41.45
CA GLY A 51 5.62 -2.59 42.02
C GLY A 51 6.83 -2.73 41.08
N ALA A 52 8.01 -2.30 41.52
CA ALA A 52 9.23 -2.22 40.70
C ALA A 52 9.94 -3.58 40.46
N GLU A 53 9.45 -4.65 41.09
CA GLU A 53 10.08 -5.97 41.15
C GLU A 53 10.28 -6.68 39.78
N PRO A 54 9.37 -6.59 38.79
CA PRO A 54 9.58 -7.29 37.53
C PRO A 54 10.43 -6.44 36.57
N HIS A 55 11.75 -6.49 36.74
CA HIS A 55 12.72 -5.76 35.92
C HIS A 55 12.52 -5.97 34.40
N MET A 56 12.17 -7.19 33.98
CA MET A 56 11.97 -7.51 32.55
C MET A 56 10.73 -6.85 31.95
N ILE A 57 9.66 -6.68 32.73
CA ILE A 57 8.42 -6.02 32.26
C ILE A 57 8.64 -4.52 32.08
N TRP A 58 9.42 -3.89 32.97
CA TRP A 58 9.80 -2.49 32.82
C TRP A 58 10.62 -2.23 31.55
N VAL A 59 11.59 -3.12 31.25
CA VAL A 59 12.37 -3.04 30.02
C VAL A 59 11.45 -3.14 28.79
N ASP A 60 10.49 -4.07 28.79
CA ASP A 60 9.50 -4.20 27.72
C ASP A 60 8.64 -2.94 27.56
N ILE A 61 8.14 -2.35 28.65
CA ILE A 61 7.33 -1.12 28.63
C ILE A 61 8.09 0.04 27.95
N PHE A 62 9.35 0.28 28.35
CA PHE A 62 10.14 1.37 27.77
C PHE A 62 10.50 1.07 26.32
N TYR A 63 10.86 -0.17 26.01
CA TYR A 63 11.16 -0.58 24.64
C TYR A 63 9.96 -0.34 23.70
N ASN A 64 8.76 -0.79 24.11
CA ASN A 64 7.54 -0.60 23.34
C ASN A 64 7.14 0.88 23.24
N LEU A 65 7.43 1.72 24.25
CA LEU A 65 7.19 3.17 24.18
C LEU A 65 8.03 3.82 23.07
N PHE A 66 9.33 3.53 23.03
CA PHE A 66 10.22 4.06 22.00
C PHE A 66 9.88 3.51 20.61
N LEU A 67 9.47 2.23 20.52
CA LEU A 67 8.96 1.64 19.29
C LEU A 67 7.75 2.42 18.78
N LEU A 68 6.76 2.66 19.65
CA LEU A 68 5.51 3.34 19.30
C LEU A 68 5.78 4.77 18.83
N LEU A 69 6.66 5.51 19.54
CA LEU A 69 7.08 6.85 19.14
C LEU A 69 7.82 6.83 17.79
N GLY A 70 8.78 5.93 17.60
CA GLY A 70 9.55 5.83 16.36
C GLY A 70 8.67 5.49 15.15
N VAL A 71 7.71 4.60 15.35
CA VAL A 71 6.73 4.22 14.33
C VAL A 71 5.77 5.36 14.01
N THR A 72 5.20 6.03 15.00
CA THR A 72 4.34 7.21 14.80
C THR A 72 5.10 8.34 14.10
N LEU A 73 6.35 8.58 14.46
CA LEU A 73 7.21 9.54 13.77
C LEU A 73 7.48 9.15 12.32
N ALA A 74 7.77 7.88 12.04
CA ALA A 74 7.98 7.39 10.68
C ALA A 74 6.73 7.53 9.79
N VAL A 75 5.54 7.30 10.37
CA VAL A 75 4.25 7.52 9.70
C VAL A 75 3.99 9.01 9.49
N SER A 76 4.25 9.86 10.49
CA SER A 76 4.03 11.31 10.40
C SER A 76 4.92 12.01 9.38
N THR A 77 6.13 11.50 9.16
CA THR A 77 7.10 12.03 8.19
C THR A 77 6.96 11.39 6.81
N GLN A 78 5.92 10.58 6.59
CA GLN A 78 5.64 9.83 5.35
C GLN A 78 6.84 8.99 4.85
N SER A 79 7.80 8.68 5.73
CA SER A 79 9.08 8.04 5.40
C SER A 79 9.10 6.54 5.68
N VAL A 80 7.91 5.94 5.88
CA VAL A 80 7.73 4.52 6.22
C VAL A 80 8.48 3.59 5.27
N GLN A 81 8.53 3.91 3.98
CA GLN A 81 9.17 3.06 2.97
C GLN A 81 10.69 2.96 3.16
N ASN A 82 11.32 4.03 3.65
CA ASN A 82 12.77 4.07 3.85
C ASN A 82 13.20 3.30 5.11
N TYR A 83 12.31 3.19 6.10
CA TYR A 83 12.62 2.59 7.40
C TYR A 83 11.93 1.24 7.64
N ARG A 84 11.29 0.67 6.63
CA ARG A 84 10.49 -0.56 6.73
C ARG A 84 11.23 -1.73 7.39
N LEU A 85 12.46 -2.02 6.95
CA LEU A 85 13.28 -3.11 7.51
C LEU A 85 13.72 -2.83 8.95
N VAL A 86 14.03 -1.57 9.25
CA VAL A 86 14.44 -1.13 10.59
C VAL A 86 13.28 -1.32 11.55
N ILE A 87 12.09 -0.84 11.17
CA ILE A 87 10.84 -0.99 11.94
C ILE A 87 10.54 -2.48 12.19
N LEU A 88 10.61 -3.33 11.17
CA LEU A 88 10.37 -4.77 11.31
C LEU A 88 11.38 -5.45 12.27
N THR A 89 12.65 -5.02 12.24
CA THR A 89 13.68 -5.54 13.15
C THR A 89 13.37 -5.21 14.60
N PHE A 90 12.99 -3.95 14.88
CA PHE A 90 12.60 -3.55 16.22
C PHE A 90 11.29 -4.19 16.67
N ILE A 91 10.31 -4.37 15.77
CA ILE A 91 9.08 -5.12 16.09
C ILE A 91 9.40 -6.58 16.44
N GLY A 92 10.31 -7.24 15.71
CA GLY A 92 10.75 -8.61 16.02
C GLY A 92 11.48 -8.74 17.35
N GLY A 93 12.31 -7.76 17.70
CA GLY A 93 12.92 -7.63 19.03
C GLY A 93 11.86 -7.47 20.13
N SER A 94 10.86 -6.62 19.89
CA SER A 94 9.71 -6.43 20.79
C SER A 94 8.96 -7.74 21.03
N LEU A 95 8.65 -8.48 19.97
CA LEU A 95 7.93 -9.74 20.06
C LEU A 95 8.68 -10.77 20.91
N SER A 96 10.02 -10.81 20.77
CA SER A 96 10.88 -11.72 21.53
C SER A 96 10.89 -11.38 23.03
N LEU A 97 10.98 -10.08 23.37
CA LEU A 97 10.89 -9.61 24.76
C LEU A 97 9.51 -9.91 25.36
N LEU A 98 8.46 -9.72 24.57
CA LEU A 98 7.08 -9.93 24.96
C LEU A 98 6.79 -11.41 25.24
N PHE A 99 7.28 -12.34 24.42
CA PHE A 99 7.20 -13.78 24.72
C PHE A 99 7.90 -14.15 26.03
N GLY A 100 9.07 -13.56 26.32
CA GLY A 100 9.75 -13.73 27.60
C GLY A 100 8.94 -13.19 28.77
N CYS A 101 8.33 -12.02 28.62
CA CYS A 101 7.45 -11.41 29.62
C CYS A 101 6.17 -12.21 29.82
N ILE A 102 5.55 -12.77 28.78
CA ILE A 102 4.39 -13.66 28.89
C ILE A 102 4.76 -14.96 29.58
N SER A 103 5.88 -15.57 29.21
CA SER A 103 6.33 -16.83 29.82
C SER A 103 6.57 -16.64 31.32
N THR A 104 7.24 -15.54 31.70
CA THR A 104 7.37 -15.20 33.12
C THR A 104 6.02 -14.88 33.74
N ALA A 105 5.15 -14.09 33.08
CA ALA A 105 3.79 -13.72 33.50
C ALA A 105 2.87 -14.93 33.76
N ILE A 106 3.07 -16.05 33.06
CA ILE A 106 2.30 -17.28 33.27
C ILE A 106 2.96 -18.16 34.35
N ASN A 107 4.28 -18.33 34.30
CA ASN A 107 4.97 -19.31 35.14
C ASN A 107 5.23 -18.83 36.58
N ALA A 108 5.50 -17.54 36.78
CA ALA A 108 5.77 -16.99 38.12
C ALA A 108 4.48 -16.55 38.85
N TYR A 109 3.31 -16.56 38.19
CA TYR A 109 2.18 -15.76 38.65
C TYR A 109 0.80 -16.43 38.52
N GLY A 110 0.59 -17.53 39.24
CA GLY A 110 -0.76 -17.96 39.64
C GLY A 110 -1.46 -17.00 40.62
N SER A 111 -0.91 -15.80 40.88
CA SER A 111 -1.46 -14.82 41.80
C SER A 111 -2.21 -13.70 41.05
N GLN A 112 -3.36 -13.30 41.60
CA GLN A 112 -4.28 -12.32 41.00
C GLN A 112 -3.64 -10.96 40.68
N LYS A 113 -2.51 -10.64 41.32
CA LYS A 113 -1.78 -9.39 41.15
C LYS A 113 -1.26 -9.15 39.73
N TYR A 114 -0.93 -10.21 38.98
CA TYR A 114 -0.29 -10.10 37.66
C TYR A 114 -1.25 -10.33 36.49
N SER A 115 -2.51 -10.66 36.78
CA SER A 115 -3.52 -10.97 35.76
C SER A 115 -3.78 -9.78 34.80
N ALA A 116 -3.80 -8.55 35.31
CA ALA A 116 -3.99 -7.36 34.49
C ALA A 116 -2.77 -7.06 33.58
N ALA A 117 -1.55 -7.26 34.09
CA ALA A 117 -0.33 -7.06 33.31
C ALA A 117 -0.22 -8.12 32.20
N GLY A 118 -0.54 -9.38 32.49
CA GLY A 118 -0.60 -10.45 31.50
C GLY A 118 -1.61 -10.17 30.38
N ALA A 119 -2.80 -9.66 30.71
CA ALA A 119 -3.80 -9.29 29.71
C ALA A 119 -3.31 -8.17 28.77
N GLY A 120 -2.61 -7.16 29.31
CA GLY A 120 -1.99 -6.09 28.52
C GLY A 120 -0.92 -6.60 27.55
N LEU A 121 -0.04 -7.51 28.01
CA LEU A 121 0.99 -8.14 27.18
C LEU A 121 0.36 -8.97 26.03
N ILE A 122 -0.71 -9.73 26.31
CA ILE A 122 -1.41 -10.49 25.27
C ILE A 122 -2.02 -9.55 24.23
N PHE A 123 -2.69 -8.47 24.65
CA PHE A 123 -3.24 -7.47 23.73
C PHE A 123 -2.14 -6.85 22.86
N GLN A 124 -0.99 -6.55 23.45
CA GLN A 124 0.17 -6.01 22.74
C GLN A 124 0.74 -6.99 21.70
N SER A 125 0.65 -8.30 21.93
CA SER A 125 1.03 -9.33 20.94
C SER A 125 0.18 -9.25 19.67
N PHE A 126 -1.15 -9.14 19.81
CA PHE A 126 -2.06 -9.04 18.67
C PHE A 126 -1.82 -7.79 17.84
N VAL A 127 -1.60 -6.67 18.54
CA VAL A 127 -1.23 -5.40 17.93
C VAL A 127 0.07 -5.57 17.15
N LEU A 128 1.15 -6.08 17.77
CA LEU A 128 2.43 -6.25 17.09
C LEU A 128 2.34 -7.18 15.87
N ILE A 129 1.53 -8.24 15.92
CA ILE A 129 1.28 -9.11 14.75
C ILE A 129 0.64 -8.31 13.61
N PHE A 130 -0.36 -7.47 13.91
CA PHE A 130 -0.95 -6.57 12.92
C PHE A 130 0.10 -5.60 12.33
N TRP A 131 0.97 -5.02 13.16
CA TRP A 131 2.07 -4.17 12.71
C TRP A 131 3.10 -4.93 11.85
N VAL A 132 3.46 -6.17 12.20
CA VAL A 132 4.34 -7.01 11.37
C VAL A 132 3.73 -7.25 10.00
N VAL A 133 2.44 -7.59 9.92
CA VAL A 133 1.77 -7.82 8.63
C VAL A 133 1.68 -6.52 7.84
N TYR A 134 1.35 -5.41 8.50
CA TYR A 134 1.20 -4.11 7.84
C TYR A 134 2.53 -3.61 7.26
N PHE A 135 3.60 -3.58 8.05
CA PHE A 135 4.92 -3.16 7.58
C PHE A 135 5.61 -4.25 6.76
N GLY A 136 5.25 -5.52 6.96
CA GLY A 136 5.83 -6.67 6.25
C GLY A 136 5.21 -6.93 4.89
N ALA A 137 3.97 -6.51 4.64
CA ALA A 137 3.32 -6.65 3.35
C ALA A 137 3.88 -5.67 2.30
N GLU A 138 4.13 -6.17 1.09
CA GLU A 138 4.46 -5.33 -0.07
C GLU A 138 3.27 -4.49 -0.52
N GLU A 139 3.53 -3.38 -1.23
CA GLU A 139 2.55 -2.32 -1.54
C GLU A 139 1.33 -2.82 -2.35
N ASP A 140 1.47 -3.92 -3.09
CA ASP A 140 0.40 -4.54 -3.90
C ASP A 140 -0.26 -5.76 -3.25
N SER A 141 0.09 -6.08 -2.00
CA SER A 141 -0.43 -7.27 -1.32
C SER A 141 -1.91 -7.12 -0.95
N LEU A 142 -2.65 -8.23 -1.09
CA LEU A 142 -4.05 -8.36 -0.65
C LEU A 142 -4.29 -7.88 0.79
N ALA A 143 -3.28 -7.99 1.67
CA ALA A 143 -3.35 -7.54 3.06
C ALA A 143 -3.47 -6.02 3.19
N LYS A 144 -2.75 -5.24 2.36
CA LYS A 144 -2.89 -3.78 2.34
C LYS A 144 -4.14 -3.35 1.59
N ARG A 145 -4.58 -4.11 0.58
CA ARG A 145 -5.81 -3.84 -0.17
C ARG A 145 -7.08 -4.05 0.66
N SER A 146 -7.09 -5.03 1.57
CA SER A 146 -8.22 -5.24 2.49
C SER A 146 -8.25 -4.20 3.62
N ILE A 147 -7.09 -3.72 4.07
CA ILE A 147 -6.98 -2.65 5.09
C ILE A 147 -7.30 -1.27 4.50
N ASN A 148 -6.86 -1.00 3.26
CA ASN A 148 -7.13 0.26 2.55
C ASN A 148 -8.47 0.25 1.79
N GLY A 149 -9.19 -0.88 1.76
CA GLY A 149 -10.30 -1.09 0.84
C GLY A 149 -11.45 -1.91 1.41
N PHE A 150 -12.35 -1.23 2.11
CA PHE A 150 -13.80 -1.40 1.84
C PHE A 150 -14.29 -0.24 0.97
N THR A 151 -13.59 0.00 -0.14
CA THR A 151 -14.12 0.81 -1.22
C THR A 151 -14.47 -0.16 -2.33
N ILE A 152 -15.66 -0.77 -2.22
CA ILE A 152 -16.34 -1.34 -3.38
C ILE A 152 -16.33 -0.21 -4.43
N PRO A 153 -15.73 -0.38 -5.63
CA PRO A 153 -15.99 0.53 -6.72
C PRO A 153 -17.51 0.52 -6.86
N ARG A 154 -18.18 1.62 -6.48
CA ARG A 154 -19.60 1.78 -6.78
C ARG A 154 -19.66 1.96 -8.29
N THR A 155 -19.67 0.85 -9.02
CA THR A 155 -20.41 0.81 -10.27
C THR A 155 -21.77 1.40 -9.93
N PRO A 156 -22.18 2.52 -10.56
CA PRO A 156 -23.44 3.16 -10.23
C PRO A 156 -24.56 2.18 -10.56
N LEU A 157 -25.04 1.50 -9.52
CA LEU A 157 -26.29 0.75 -9.51
C LEU A 157 -27.40 1.80 -9.53
N GLY A 158 -27.89 2.13 -10.73
CA GLY A 158 -29.05 3.01 -10.86
C GLY A 158 -29.26 3.66 -12.22
N ALA A 159 -29.48 2.87 -13.27
CA ALA A 159 -30.35 3.26 -14.38
C ALA A 159 -30.96 1.98 -14.96
N GLY A 160 -32.10 1.57 -14.42
CA GLY A 160 -32.80 0.37 -14.86
C GLY A 160 -33.53 0.58 -16.17
N SER A 161 -33.70 -0.49 -16.94
CA SER A 161 -35.01 -0.95 -17.42
C SER A 161 -34.87 -2.19 -18.31
N ASN A 162 -35.48 -3.28 -17.84
CA ASN A 162 -36.12 -4.36 -18.60
C ASN A 162 -35.25 -5.28 -19.47
N SER A 163 -34.92 -6.44 -18.92
CA SER A 163 -34.62 -7.65 -19.71
C SER A 163 -35.82 -8.60 -19.63
N SER A 164 -36.72 -8.50 -20.60
CA SER A 164 -37.51 -9.66 -21.02
C SER A 164 -36.63 -10.54 -21.87
N ALA A 165 -36.65 -11.83 -21.57
CA ALA A 165 -36.09 -12.88 -22.39
C ALA A 165 -36.60 -12.79 -23.83
N ASN A 166 -35.71 -12.96 -24.81
CA ASN A 166 -35.97 -13.82 -25.96
C ASN A 166 -34.68 -14.14 -26.73
N HIS A 167 -34.53 -15.44 -26.98
CA HIS A 167 -33.81 -16.02 -28.11
C HIS A 167 -34.10 -15.24 -29.40
N ASP A 168 -33.08 -15.03 -30.26
CA ASP A 168 -33.12 -15.48 -31.66
C ASP A 168 -31.83 -15.16 -32.43
N VAL A 169 -31.27 -16.25 -32.99
CA VAL A 169 -30.64 -16.42 -34.31
C VAL A 169 -29.92 -15.22 -34.95
N VAL A 170 -28.60 -15.36 -35.12
CA VAL A 170 -27.79 -14.52 -36.03
C VAL A 170 -27.58 -15.27 -37.36
N THR A 171 -28.12 -14.72 -38.45
CA THR A 171 -27.79 -15.03 -39.86
C THR A 171 -27.25 -13.73 -40.51
N PRO A 172 -26.27 -13.78 -41.45
CA PRO A 172 -25.42 -12.65 -41.77
C PRO A 172 -25.95 -11.79 -42.94
N GLN A 173 -25.85 -10.46 -42.83
CA GLN A 173 -25.99 -9.54 -43.98
C GLN A 173 -25.00 -8.37 -43.92
N GLN A 174 -24.43 -8.07 -45.10
CA GLN A 174 -23.29 -7.18 -45.38
C GLN A 174 -23.66 -5.68 -45.49
N GLN A 175 -22.73 -4.84 -45.00
CA GLN A 175 -22.32 -3.44 -45.28
C GLN A 175 -23.24 -2.43 -46.06
N PRO A 176 -23.15 -1.11 -45.74
CA PRO A 176 -22.06 -0.31 -46.30
C PRO A 176 -21.33 0.64 -45.33
N LEU A 177 -20.07 0.90 -45.73
CA LEU A 177 -19.05 1.82 -45.26
C LEU A 177 -19.51 3.08 -44.49
N ASN A 178 -18.84 3.34 -43.35
CA ASN A 178 -18.31 4.63 -42.87
C ASN A 178 -18.64 4.94 -41.40
N ALA A 179 -17.73 4.53 -40.51
CA ALA A 179 -17.24 5.25 -39.33
C ALA A 179 -16.56 4.22 -38.42
N VAL A 180 -15.27 3.97 -38.65
CA VAL A 180 -14.43 3.37 -37.61
C VAL A 180 -14.28 4.43 -36.53
N THR A 181 -15.12 4.38 -35.50
CA THR A 181 -14.89 5.13 -34.26
C THR A 181 -13.70 4.47 -33.58
N VAL A 182 -12.50 4.98 -33.89
CA VAL A 182 -11.25 4.64 -33.22
C VAL A 182 -11.46 4.90 -31.73
N ALA A 183 -11.40 3.85 -30.92
CA ALA A 183 -11.33 3.95 -29.47
C ALA A 183 -10.18 4.90 -29.08
N PRO A 184 -10.35 5.77 -28.08
CA PRO A 184 -9.36 6.81 -27.80
C PRO A 184 -8.03 6.17 -27.42
N ALA A 185 -7.01 6.41 -28.25
CA ALA A 185 -5.64 6.04 -27.95
C ALA A 185 -5.24 6.72 -26.64
N LYS A 186 -4.84 5.93 -25.63
CA LYS A 186 -4.18 6.46 -24.44
C LYS A 186 -2.99 7.31 -24.90
N GLU A 187 -3.02 8.59 -24.56
CA GLU A 187 -2.00 9.56 -24.90
C GLU A 187 -0.66 9.16 -24.25
N TYR A 188 0.35 8.89 -25.06
CA TYR A 188 1.71 8.56 -24.61
C TYR A 188 2.39 9.86 -24.16
N ALA A 189 2.12 10.26 -22.93
CA ALA A 189 2.48 11.60 -22.43
C ALA A 189 3.98 11.79 -22.19
N TYR A 190 4.77 10.73 -22.07
CA TYR A 190 6.19 10.82 -21.71
C TYR A 190 7.05 9.90 -22.56
N LYS A 191 8.28 10.33 -22.89
CA LYS A 191 9.30 9.49 -23.51
C LYS A 191 10.38 9.19 -22.47
N ALA A 192 10.90 7.98 -22.47
CA ALA A 192 12.04 7.62 -21.64
C ALA A 192 13.10 6.89 -22.45
N ARG A 193 14.37 7.08 -22.08
CA ARG A 193 15.52 6.38 -22.65
C ARG A 193 15.98 5.28 -21.71
N ALA A 194 16.21 4.09 -22.24
CA ALA A 194 16.80 2.99 -21.50
C ALA A 194 18.26 3.25 -21.15
N LEU A 195 18.60 3.21 -19.86
CA LEU A 195 19.97 3.34 -19.35
C LEU A 195 20.75 2.03 -19.44
N TYR A 196 20.04 0.90 -19.40
CA TYR A 196 20.58 -0.46 -19.44
C TYR A 196 19.70 -1.37 -20.31
N THR A 197 20.25 -2.51 -20.73
CA THR A 197 19.47 -3.57 -21.40
C THR A 197 18.69 -4.38 -20.36
N TYR A 198 17.45 -4.72 -20.69
CA TYR A 198 16.56 -5.56 -19.90
C TYR A 198 15.98 -6.67 -20.78
N ASP A 199 16.16 -7.91 -20.35
CA ASP A 199 15.58 -9.09 -20.97
C ASP A 199 14.38 -9.54 -20.14
N ALA A 200 13.18 -9.40 -20.69
CA ALA A 200 11.95 -9.84 -20.06
C ALA A 200 11.92 -11.36 -19.87
N ASN A 201 11.26 -11.81 -18.80
CA ASN A 201 11.07 -13.24 -18.56
C ASN A 201 10.13 -13.85 -19.62
N PRO A 202 10.52 -14.89 -20.36
CA PRO A 202 9.67 -15.50 -21.39
C PRO A 202 8.39 -16.15 -20.86
N GLU A 203 8.29 -16.37 -19.54
CA GLU A 203 7.05 -16.86 -18.90
C GLU A 203 6.09 -15.73 -18.49
N ASP A 204 6.53 -14.46 -18.49
CA ASP A 204 5.68 -13.30 -18.18
C ASP A 204 5.49 -12.44 -19.43
N ASN A 205 4.36 -12.67 -20.11
CA ASN A 205 3.97 -11.93 -21.32
C ASN A 205 3.71 -10.44 -21.09
N ASN A 206 3.70 -9.98 -19.84
CA ASN A 206 3.41 -8.59 -19.51
C ASN A 206 4.67 -7.72 -19.45
N GLU A 207 5.87 -8.31 -19.38
CA GLU A 207 7.16 -7.61 -19.34
C GLU A 207 7.68 -7.22 -20.73
N LEU A 208 8.35 -6.07 -20.82
CA LEU A 208 8.90 -5.56 -22.08
C LEU A 208 10.43 -5.64 -22.08
N SER A 209 11.02 -6.42 -22.99
CA SER A 209 12.48 -6.40 -23.21
C SER A 209 12.89 -5.14 -23.98
N PHE A 210 14.00 -4.49 -23.62
CA PHE A 210 14.55 -3.32 -24.31
C PHE A 210 16.07 -3.26 -24.18
N VAL A 211 16.75 -2.62 -25.13
CA VAL A 211 18.22 -2.46 -25.09
C VAL A 211 18.63 -1.08 -24.60
N LYS A 212 19.83 -0.98 -24.02
CA LYS A 212 20.39 0.31 -23.62
C LYS A 212 20.37 1.30 -24.80
N GLY A 213 19.79 2.47 -24.56
CA GLY A 213 19.65 3.53 -25.54
C GLY A 213 18.30 3.57 -26.26
N ASP A 214 17.46 2.54 -26.11
CA ASP A 214 16.11 2.54 -26.68
C ASP A 214 15.26 3.68 -26.11
N VAL A 215 14.46 4.30 -26.98
CA VAL A 215 13.46 5.29 -26.58
C VAL A 215 12.09 4.62 -26.55
N LEU A 216 11.48 4.65 -25.36
CA LEU A 216 10.18 4.05 -25.07
C LEU A 216 9.15 5.14 -24.81
N ASP A 217 7.94 4.91 -25.27
CA ASP A 217 6.78 5.75 -24.99
C ASP A 217 6.13 5.26 -23.69
N ILE A 218 6.14 6.10 -22.65
CA ILE A 218 5.62 5.79 -21.32
C ILE A 218 4.15 6.20 -21.26
N VAL A 219 3.30 5.20 -21.01
CA VAL A 219 1.85 5.33 -20.83
C VAL A 219 1.53 5.68 -19.37
N ASP A 220 2.23 5.02 -18.44
CA ASP A 220 2.05 5.22 -17.01
C ASP A 220 3.41 5.10 -16.31
N ASN A 221 3.78 6.14 -15.56
CA ASN A 221 5.01 6.21 -14.79
C ASN A 221 4.77 6.09 -13.27
N GLN A 222 3.58 5.66 -12.84
CA GLN A 222 3.27 5.47 -11.43
C GLN A 222 3.88 4.16 -10.91
N GLY A 223 4.66 4.23 -9.84
CA GLY A 223 5.24 3.06 -9.16
C GLY A 223 6.59 2.60 -9.71
N LYS A 224 7.00 1.38 -9.31
CA LYS A 224 8.32 0.82 -9.63
C LYS A 224 8.41 0.26 -11.07
N TRP A 225 7.27 -0.09 -11.65
CA TRP A 225 7.13 -0.64 -13.00
C TRP A 225 6.29 0.30 -13.83
N TRP A 226 6.87 0.82 -14.91
CA TRP A 226 6.22 1.76 -15.81
C TRP A 226 5.64 1.01 -17.00
N GLN A 227 4.43 1.37 -17.40
CA GLN A 227 3.86 0.84 -18.63
C GLN A 227 4.50 1.57 -19.80
N ALA A 228 5.28 0.84 -20.59
CA ALA A 228 6.07 1.35 -21.68
C ALA A 228 5.65 0.69 -23.00
N ARG A 229 5.78 1.44 -24.09
CA ARG A 229 5.57 0.95 -25.45
C ARG A 229 6.84 1.17 -26.27
N LYS A 230 7.26 0.14 -26.97
CA LYS A 230 8.34 0.21 -27.96
C LYS A 230 7.85 0.81 -29.27
N GLN A 231 8.80 1.27 -30.09
CA GLN A 231 8.50 1.78 -31.44
C GLN A 231 7.86 0.73 -32.35
N ASP A 232 8.09 -0.56 -32.10
CA ASP A 232 7.45 -1.69 -32.80
C ASP A 232 5.96 -1.86 -32.47
N GLY A 233 5.47 -1.12 -31.47
CA GLY A 233 4.09 -1.16 -31.02
C GLY A 233 3.85 -2.09 -29.82
N THR A 234 4.84 -2.89 -29.42
CA THR A 234 4.76 -3.79 -28.27
C THR A 234 4.63 -2.98 -26.99
N VAL A 235 3.63 -3.33 -26.18
CA VAL A 235 3.36 -2.70 -24.88
C VAL A 235 3.67 -3.72 -23.80
N GLY A 236 4.34 -3.28 -22.74
CA GLY A 236 4.54 -4.08 -21.53
C GLY A 236 4.97 -3.21 -20.36
N ILE A 237 5.34 -3.85 -19.26
CA ILE A 237 5.90 -3.18 -18.09
C ILE A 237 7.43 -3.19 -18.15
N ALA A 238 8.03 -2.08 -17.74
CA ALA A 238 9.47 -1.88 -17.70
C ALA A 238 9.89 -1.34 -16.32
N PRO A 239 10.99 -1.81 -15.73
CA PRO A 239 11.43 -1.34 -14.42
C PRO A 239 11.91 0.12 -14.49
N SER A 240 11.35 0.97 -13.64
CA SER A 240 11.59 2.44 -13.63
C SER A 240 13.06 2.83 -13.45
N ASN A 241 13.83 2.05 -12.69
CA ASN A 241 15.26 2.29 -12.44
C ASN A 241 16.16 2.06 -13.68
N TYR A 242 15.63 1.43 -14.72
CA TYR A 242 16.33 1.21 -15.99
C TYR A 242 16.05 2.32 -17.01
N LEU A 243 15.15 3.26 -16.68
CA LEU A 243 14.64 4.26 -17.59
C LEU A 243 14.95 5.68 -17.09
N GLN A 244 15.27 6.57 -18.03
CA GLN A 244 15.43 8.00 -17.78
C GLN A 244 14.41 8.75 -18.63
N LEU A 245 13.47 9.46 -17.99
CA LEU A 245 12.55 10.37 -18.69
C LEU A 245 13.34 11.42 -19.48
N LEU A 246 12.89 11.69 -20.72
CA LEU A 246 13.45 12.68 -21.63
C LEU A 246 12.70 14.01 -21.55
#